data_AF-A0ABD1ZJH9-F1
#
_entry.id   AF-A0ABD1ZJH9-F1
#
_cell.length_a   1.000
_cell.length_b   1.000
_cell.length_c   1.000
_cell.angle_alpha   90.00
_cell.angle_beta   90.00
_cell.angle_gamma   90.00
#
_symmetry.space_group_name_H-M   'P 1'
#
loop_
_entity.id
_entity.type
_entity.pdbx_description
1 polymer ?
#
loop_
_entity_poly.entity_id
_entity_poly.type
_entity_poly.pdbx_seq_one_letter_code
_entity_poly.pdbx_strand_id
1 'polypeptide(L)'
;MGSDIHETIYRAGFDISIPLPPNYRMHELQHLPALGRKYFPTFRGLQYLGTGEDVFRSYYSFRNMHNGKAIIVETSRKHPINDEEQQEEPELGIHCDEDQKIHDAIEFKDLMNTTFALVPSGIQPSMYRFIEALSACSIPVLIADNYVRPYDTIIQWQKCLIQFPTTEMHRIVAIYQEFLKDNDALLRLTIRSLKARFMGVFLALEDSL
;
A
#
# COMPACT_ATOMS: atom_id res chain seq x y z
N MET A 1 -27.23 -2.41 -16.83
CA MET A 1 -26.40 -1.92 -17.95
C MET A 1 -25.01 -1.74 -17.39
N GLY A 2 -24.09 -2.66 -17.69
CA GLY A 2 -22.70 -2.54 -17.25
C GLY A 2 -22.09 -1.31 -17.92
N SER A 3 -21.46 -0.44 -17.13
CA SER A 3 -20.70 0.66 -17.68
C SER A 3 -19.51 0.07 -18.43
N ASP A 4 -19.55 0.14 -19.77
CA ASP A 4 -18.38 0.01 -20.63
C ASP A 4 -17.45 1.19 -20.33
N ILE A 5 -16.69 1.09 -19.24
CA ILE A 5 -15.56 1.97 -18.97
C ILE A 5 -14.38 1.38 -19.73
N HIS A 6 -13.96 2.11 -20.77
CA HIS A 6 -12.81 1.78 -21.61
C HIS A 6 -11.64 1.24 -20.77
N GLU A 7 -11.17 0.03 -21.09
CA GLU A 7 -9.81 -0.38 -20.72
C GLU A 7 -8.89 0.77 -21.11
N THR A 8 -8.22 1.36 -20.13
CA THR A 8 -7.26 2.41 -20.42
C THR A 8 -6.10 1.69 -21.11
N ILE A 9 -6.04 1.76 -22.44
CA ILE A 9 -5.03 1.03 -23.21
C ILE A 9 -3.68 1.72 -23.00
N TYR A 10 -2.94 1.26 -21.99
CA TYR A 10 -1.54 1.63 -21.82
C TYR A 10 -0.72 0.99 -22.95
N ARG A 11 -0.24 1.82 -23.87
CA ARG A 11 0.59 1.40 -24.99
C ARG A 11 2.04 1.34 -24.53
N ALA A 12 2.50 0.13 -24.23
CA ALA A 12 3.89 -0.13 -23.87
C ALA A 12 4.85 0.48 -24.90
N GLY A 13 5.82 1.27 -24.43
CA GLY A 13 6.81 1.94 -25.26
C GLY A 13 6.36 3.28 -25.87
N PHE A 14 5.09 3.68 -25.69
CA PHE A 14 4.60 5.00 -26.10
C PHE A 14 4.10 5.80 -24.89
N ASP A 15 3.21 5.22 -24.09
CA ASP A 15 2.67 5.89 -22.91
C ASP A 15 3.69 5.83 -21.76
N ILE A 16 3.80 6.93 -21.01
CA ILE A 16 4.68 7.04 -19.83
C ILE A 16 3.79 7.28 -18.62
N SER A 17 3.77 6.34 -17.68
CA SER A 17 3.09 6.53 -16.39
C SER A 17 3.91 7.46 -15.51
N ILE A 18 3.32 8.60 -15.15
CA ILE A 18 3.91 9.61 -14.26
C ILE A 18 3.17 9.51 -12.91
N PRO A 19 3.90 9.43 -11.79
CA PRO A 19 3.27 9.33 -10.49
C PRO A 19 2.65 10.67 -10.08
N LEU A 20 1.56 10.62 -9.31
CA LEU A 20 1.09 11.80 -8.60
C LEU A 20 2.09 12.24 -7.53
N PRO A 21 2.18 13.54 -7.23
CA PRO A 21 2.94 14.00 -6.07
C PRO A 21 2.34 13.38 -4.80
N PRO A 22 3.17 12.99 -3.82
CA PRO A 22 2.67 12.46 -2.57
C PRO A 22 2.01 13.58 -1.77
N ASN A 23 0.97 13.25 -0.99
CA ASN A 23 0.40 14.21 -0.04
C ASN A 23 1.37 14.48 1.11
N TYR A 24 2.15 13.46 1.50
CA TYR A 24 3.15 13.55 2.56
C TYR A 24 4.52 13.08 2.08
N ARG A 25 5.56 13.86 2.41
CA ARG A 25 6.95 13.45 2.20
C ARG A 25 7.57 13.01 3.52
N MET A 26 8.01 11.76 3.59
CA MET A 26 8.49 11.11 4.80
C MET A 26 10.02 11.06 4.87
N HIS A 27 10.70 12.17 4.58
CA HIS A 27 12.16 12.23 4.51
C HIS A 27 12.85 11.81 5.82
N GLU A 28 12.27 12.17 6.96
CA GLU A 28 12.76 11.80 8.29
C GLU A 28 12.82 10.28 8.53
N LEU A 29 11.99 9.52 7.82
CA LEU A 29 11.96 8.08 7.92
C LEU A 29 13.05 7.42 7.07
N GLN A 30 13.69 8.11 6.13
CA GLN A 30 14.65 7.49 5.19
C GLN A 30 15.93 6.98 5.86
N HIS A 31 16.30 7.59 6.99
CA HIS A 31 17.49 7.24 7.78
C HIS A 31 17.29 6.02 8.68
N LEU A 32 16.05 5.69 9.01
CA LEU A 32 15.76 4.57 9.90
C LEU A 32 16.02 3.24 9.19
N PRO A 33 16.67 2.26 9.85
CA PRO A 33 16.79 0.92 9.30
C PRO A 33 15.39 0.33 9.13
N ALA A 34 15.21 -0.49 8.10
CA ALA A 34 13.91 -1.13 7.91
C ALA A 34 13.67 -2.28 8.90
N LEU A 35 14.75 -2.86 9.44
CA LEU A 35 14.72 -3.74 10.59
C LEU A 35 14.68 -2.87 11.83
N GLY A 36 13.63 -3.02 12.64
CA GLY A 36 13.39 -2.16 13.79
C GLY A 36 12.44 -1.00 13.52
N ARG A 37 11.77 -0.97 12.36
CA ARG A 37 10.57 -0.14 12.19
C ARG A 37 9.50 -0.55 13.19
N LYS A 38 8.70 0.44 13.60
CA LYS A 38 7.65 0.25 14.61
C LYS A 38 6.62 -0.79 14.15
N TYR A 39 6.27 -0.73 12.88
CA TYR A 39 5.31 -1.63 12.26
C TYR A 39 5.96 -2.45 11.15
N PHE A 40 5.37 -3.59 10.83
CA PHE A 40 5.86 -4.45 9.76
C PHE A 40 5.08 -4.21 8.46
N PRO A 41 3.84 -4.69 8.22
CA PRO A 41 2.97 -4.15 7.17
C PRO A 41 1.97 -3.12 7.70
N THR A 42 1.81 -1.99 7.02
CA THR A 42 0.73 -1.03 7.33
C THR A 42 -0.07 -0.53 6.13
N PHE A 43 -1.37 -0.29 6.36
CA PHE A 43 -2.27 0.40 5.43
C PHE A 43 -3.09 1.46 6.17
N ARG A 44 -3.23 2.63 5.52
CA ARG A 44 -4.29 3.61 5.80
C ARG A 44 -4.94 4.02 4.50
N GLY A 45 -6.25 4.04 4.45
CA GLY A 45 -6.97 4.59 3.30
C GLY A 45 -8.47 4.65 3.46
N LEU A 46 -9.13 5.17 2.43
CA LEU A 46 -10.57 5.08 2.30
C LEU A 46 -10.98 3.68 1.87
N GLN A 47 -12.10 3.22 2.41
CA GLN A 47 -12.83 2.05 1.95
C GLN A 47 -14.18 2.52 1.42
N TYR A 48 -14.46 2.24 0.15
CA TYR A 48 -15.78 2.48 -0.43
C TYR A 48 -16.74 1.31 -0.13
N LEU A 49 -18.01 1.64 0.13
CA LEU A 49 -19.11 0.68 0.19
C LEU A 49 -19.70 0.48 -1.23
N GLY A 50 -20.42 -0.63 -1.45
CA GLY A 50 -21.06 -0.92 -2.72
C GLY A 50 -20.25 -1.83 -3.66
N THR A 51 -20.43 -1.66 -4.99
CA THR A 51 -19.82 -2.50 -6.04
C THR A 51 -18.79 -1.75 -6.89
N GLY A 52 -17.62 -2.33 -7.16
CA GLY A 52 -16.52 -1.68 -7.91
C GLY A 52 -15.12 -2.26 -7.66
N GLU A 53 -14.08 -1.66 -8.26
CA GLU A 53 -12.69 -2.13 -8.17
C GLU A 53 -12.07 -2.03 -6.77
N ASP A 54 -12.58 -1.14 -5.90
CA ASP A 54 -12.07 -0.99 -4.51
C ASP A 54 -12.72 -1.93 -3.49
N VAL A 55 -13.71 -2.72 -3.92
CA VAL A 55 -14.52 -3.55 -3.01
C VAL A 55 -13.67 -4.57 -2.26
N PHE A 56 -12.53 -5.01 -2.79
CA PHE A 56 -11.69 -5.96 -2.07
C PHE A 56 -11.15 -5.42 -0.75
N ARG A 57 -11.07 -4.08 -0.57
CA ARG A 57 -10.71 -3.47 0.72
C ARG A 57 -11.81 -3.64 1.78
N SER A 58 -13.05 -3.92 1.38
CA SER A 58 -14.15 -4.25 2.29
C SER A 58 -14.15 -5.72 2.73
N TYR A 59 -13.41 -6.59 2.04
CA TYR A 59 -13.38 -8.00 2.36
C TYR A 59 -12.79 -8.27 3.75
N TYR A 60 -13.40 -9.22 4.45
CA TYR A 60 -12.87 -9.73 5.72
C TYR A 60 -11.40 -10.17 5.60
N SER A 61 -10.98 -10.71 4.45
CA SER A 61 -9.59 -11.07 4.23
C SER A 61 -8.62 -9.89 4.29
N PHE A 62 -9.05 -8.68 3.91
CA PHE A 62 -8.23 -7.47 4.03
C PHE A 62 -8.24 -6.95 5.47
N ARG A 63 -9.45 -6.79 6.03
CA ARG A 63 -9.66 -6.31 7.41
C ARG A 63 -8.93 -7.19 8.43
N ASN A 64 -9.04 -8.50 8.31
CA ASN A 64 -8.49 -9.46 9.27
C ASN A 64 -6.96 -9.59 9.21
N MET A 65 -6.28 -8.90 8.29
CA MET A 65 -4.82 -8.76 8.38
C MET A 65 -4.41 -7.90 9.58
N HIS A 66 -5.28 -6.98 10.04
CA HIS A 66 -5.03 -6.17 11.22
C HIS A 66 -4.89 -7.04 12.47
N ASN A 67 -3.80 -6.88 13.23
CA ASN A 67 -3.58 -7.58 14.49
C ASN A 67 -3.30 -6.67 15.69
N GLY A 68 -3.39 -5.34 15.50
CA GLY A 68 -3.18 -4.34 16.56
C GLY A 68 -1.74 -4.28 17.11
N LYS A 69 -0.81 -5.00 16.50
CA LYS A 69 0.60 -5.09 16.93
C LYS A 69 1.52 -4.67 15.79
N ALA A 70 2.04 -5.64 15.05
CA ALA A 70 2.98 -5.40 13.95
C ALA A 70 2.28 -5.14 12.61
N ILE A 71 1.05 -5.63 12.44
CA ILE A 71 0.27 -5.46 11.22
C ILE A 71 -0.92 -4.55 11.51
N ILE A 72 -0.91 -3.37 10.90
CA ILE A 72 -1.96 -2.36 11.08
C ILE A 72 -2.64 -2.12 9.74
N VAL A 73 -3.89 -2.53 9.63
CA VAL A 73 -4.78 -2.13 8.54
C VAL A 73 -5.83 -1.23 9.14
N GLU A 74 -5.85 0.05 8.74
CA GLU A 74 -6.85 1.02 9.15
C GLU A 74 -7.57 1.60 7.92
N THR A 75 -8.90 1.63 7.98
CA THR A 75 -9.75 2.10 6.89
C THR A 75 -10.72 3.13 7.42
N SER A 76 -10.85 4.26 6.73
CA SER A 76 -11.91 5.23 6.96
C SER A 76 -13.03 5.00 5.95
N ARG A 77 -14.27 5.05 6.41
CA ARG A 77 -15.46 5.04 5.54
C ARG A 77 -16.11 6.40 5.44
N LYS A 78 -15.53 7.46 6.02
CA LYS A 78 -16.06 8.84 5.96
C LYS A 78 -15.98 9.37 4.53
N HIS A 79 -17.03 9.15 3.74
CA HIS A 79 -17.16 9.61 2.37
C HIS A 79 -18.65 9.73 2.01
N PRO A 80 -19.10 10.80 1.31
CA PRO A 80 -20.53 11.01 1.02
C PRO A 80 -21.23 9.83 0.35
N ILE A 81 -20.54 9.17 -0.60
CA ILE A 81 -21.05 7.95 -1.27
C ILE A 81 -21.36 6.83 -0.27
N ASN A 82 -20.52 6.65 0.75
CA ASN A 82 -20.74 5.61 1.74
C ASN A 82 -21.93 5.93 2.65
N ASP A 83 -22.21 7.21 2.89
CA ASP A 83 -23.36 7.64 3.68
C ASP A 83 -24.68 7.32 2.95
N GLU A 84 -24.68 7.35 1.62
CA GLU A 84 -25.81 6.93 0.77
C GLU A 84 -25.95 5.40 0.77
N GLU A 85 -24.88 4.67 0.47
CA GLU A 85 -24.88 3.19 0.43
C GLU A 85 -25.30 2.57 1.77
N GLN A 86 -24.87 3.15 2.90
CA GLN A 86 -25.23 2.65 4.23
C GLN A 86 -26.71 2.90 4.58
N GLN A 87 -27.36 3.90 3.98
CA GLN A 87 -28.81 4.10 4.15
C GLN A 87 -29.61 3.03 3.41
N GLU A 88 -29.11 2.58 2.25
CA GLU A 88 -29.75 1.55 1.44
C GLU A 88 -29.49 0.14 1.99
N GLU A 89 -28.26 -0.16 2.42
CA GLU A 89 -27.84 -1.45 2.98
C GLU A 89 -27.13 -1.29 4.35
N PRO A 90 -27.89 -1.21 5.45
CA PRO A 90 -27.32 -1.01 6.79
C PRO A 90 -26.33 -2.09 7.24
N GLU A 91 -26.44 -3.32 6.73
CA GLU A 91 -25.52 -4.43 7.00
C GLU A 91 -24.07 -4.16 6.55
N LEU A 92 -23.86 -3.29 5.55
CA LEU A 92 -22.51 -2.86 5.15
C LEU A 92 -21.82 -2.04 6.24
N GLY A 93 -22.58 -1.53 7.22
CA GLY A 93 -22.11 -0.67 8.31
C GLY A 93 -21.66 -1.38 9.59
N ILE A 94 -21.76 -2.72 9.68
CA ILE A 94 -21.62 -3.49 10.94
C ILE A 94 -20.28 -3.24 11.68
N HIS A 95 -19.22 -2.83 10.99
CA HIS A 95 -17.90 -2.57 11.58
C HIS A 95 -17.43 -1.11 11.49
N CYS A 96 -18.30 -0.17 11.08
CA CYS A 96 -17.92 1.24 10.85
C CYS A 96 -17.30 1.91 12.07
N ASP A 97 -17.94 1.79 13.23
CA ASP A 97 -17.47 2.48 14.43
C ASP A 97 -16.13 1.94 14.94
N GLU A 98 -15.92 0.62 14.83
CA GLU A 98 -14.67 -0.03 15.25
C GLU A 98 -13.51 0.40 14.36
N ASP A 99 -13.70 0.30 13.04
CA ASP A 99 -12.65 0.60 12.07
C ASP A 99 -12.30 2.10 12.10
N GLN A 100 -13.30 2.96 12.30
CA GLN A 100 -13.08 4.40 12.44
C GLN A 100 -12.32 4.76 13.73
N LYS A 101 -12.59 4.09 14.85
CA LYS A 101 -11.83 4.29 16.09
C LYS A 101 -10.37 3.90 15.92
N ILE A 102 -10.08 2.81 15.21
CA ILE A 102 -8.70 2.40 14.90
C ILE A 102 -8.04 3.47 14.03
N HIS A 103 -8.71 3.91 12.97
CA HIS A 103 -8.21 4.95 12.06
C HIS A 103 -7.90 6.27 12.77
N ASP A 104 -8.73 6.67 13.75
CA ASP A 104 -8.56 7.94 14.45
C ASP A 104 -7.53 7.84 15.60
N ALA A 105 -7.13 6.62 15.99
CA ALA A 105 -6.18 6.39 17.09
C ALA A 105 -4.71 6.50 16.68
N ILE A 106 -4.38 6.28 15.41
CA ILE A 106 -3.00 6.28 14.90
C ILE A 106 -2.83 7.41 13.90
N GLU A 107 -1.76 8.20 14.02
CA GLU A 107 -1.45 9.23 13.02
C GLU A 107 -0.75 8.62 11.81
N PHE A 108 -1.07 9.14 10.62
CA PHE A 108 -0.52 8.62 9.35
C PHE A 108 1.01 8.62 9.33
N LYS A 109 1.65 9.67 9.85
CA LYS A 109 3.10 9.80 9.92
C LYS A 109 3.75 8.75 10.81
N ASP A 110 3.12 8.42 11.94
CA ASP A 110 3.58 7.34 12.81
C ASP A 110 3.38 5.96 12.16
N LEU A 111 2.24 5.75 11.48
CA LEU A 111 1.95 4.55 10.72
C LEU A 111 2.98 4.29 9.59
N MET A 112 3.53 5.35 9.01
CA MET A 112 4.57 5.27 7.97
C MET A 112 5.91 4.80 8.50
N ASN A 113 6.12 4.71 9.82
CA ASN A 113 7.26 4.03 10.40
C ASN A 113 7.10 2.49 10.29
N THR A 114 7.00 2.04 9.04
CA THR A 114 6.70 0.67 8.64
C THR A 114 7.79 0.11 7.73
N THR A 115 8.06 -1.19 7.82
CA THR A 115 8.95 -1.88 6.89
C THR A 115 8.30 -2.09 5.53
N PHE A 116 7.02 -2.49 5.51
CA PHE A 116 6.23 -2.79 4.33
C PHE A 116 4.98 -1.91 4.32
N ALA A 117 4.79 -1.14 3.26
CA ALA A 117 3.56 -0.36 3.09
C ALA A 117 2.63 -1.14 2.17
N LEU A 118 1.47 -1.55 2.68
CA LEU A 118 0.42 -2.09 1.82
C LEU A 118 -0.07 -0.97 0.89
N VAL A 119 -0.15 -1.29 -0.39
CA VAL A 119 -0.59 -0.40 -1.46
C VAL A 119 -1.69 -1.13 -2.27
N PRO A 120 -2.89 -1.28 -1.70
CA PRO A 120 -4.02 -1.76 -2.47
C PRO A 120 -4.39 -0.76 -3.56
N SER A 121 -4.71 -1.27 -4.75
CA SER A 121 -5.44 -0.50 -5.76
C SER A 121 -6.76 0.02 -5.20
N GLY A 122 -7.24 1.11 -5.78
CA GLY A 122 -8.56 1.66 -5.48
C GLY A 122 -9.15 2.23 -6.76
N ILE A 123 -10.24 2.97 -6.64
CA ILE A 123 -11.01 3.47 -7.79
C ILE A 123 -10.19 4.43 -8.67
N GLN A 124 -9.25 5.17 -8.08
CA GLN A 124 -8.41 6.10 -8.83
C GLN A 124 -7.17 5.40 -9.39
N PRO A 125 -6.80 5.65 -10.67
CA PRO A 125 -5.60 5.08 -11.28
C PRO A 125 -4.32 5.44 -10.54
N SER A 126 -4.32 6.55 -9.81
CA SER A 126 -3.18 7.07 -9.06
C SER A 126 -3.25 6.74 -7.58
N MET A 127 -2.20 6.11 -7.05
CA MET A 127 -2.10 5.79 -5.63
C MET A 127 -1.06 6.67 -4.93
N TYR A 128 -1.52 7.67 -4.16
CA TYR A 128 -0.65 8.47 -3.28
C TYR A 128 0.19 7.58 -2.36
N ARG A 129 -0.45 6.53 -1.82
CA ARG A 129 0.15 5.53 -0.94
C ARG A 129 1.40 4.89 -1.52
N PHE A 130 1.45 4.70 -2.85
CA PHE A 130 2.61 4.13 -3.53
C PHE A 130 3.84 5.04 -3.39
N ILE A 131 3.68 6.34 -3.63
CA ILE A 131 4.80 7.30 -3.57
C ILE A 131 5.16 7.65 -2.13
N GLU A 132 4.18 7.68 -1.23
CA GLU A 132 4.41 7.88 0.20
C GLU A 132 5.26 6.73 0.80
N ALA A 133 4.98 5.48 0.41
CA ALA A 133 5.79 4.32 0.77
C ALA A 133 7.25 4.48 0.33
N LEU A 134 7.46 4.86 -0.92
CA LEU A 134 8.80 5.10 -1.46
C LEU A 134 9.50 6.26 -0.76
N SER A 135 8.77 7.35 -0.46
CA SER A 135 9.29 8.50 0.28
C SER A 135 9.77 8.13 1.68
N ALA A 136 9.10 7.18 2.35
CA ALA A 136 9.48 6.67 3.68
C ALA A 136 10.60 5.60 3.65
N CYS A 137 11.05 5.18 2.45
CA CYS A 137 11.90 4.00 2.25
C CYS A 137 11.29 2.68 2.75
N SER A 138 9.96 2.59 2.78
CA SER A 138 9.22 1.36 3.05
C SER A 138 9.05 0.56 1.76
N ILE A 139 9.06 -0.77 1.85
CA ILE A 139 8.86 -1.65 0.69
C ILE A 139 7.37 -1.66 0.33
N PRO A 140 6.98 -1.24 -0.88
CA PRO A 140 5.58 -1.32 -1.30
C PRO A 140 5.15 -2.79 -1.47
N VAL A 141 3.99 -3.12 -0.91
CA VAL A 141 3.26 -4.37 -1.17
C VAL A 141 2.03 -4.00 -1.99
N LEU A 142 2.18 -4.06 -3.30
CA LEU A 142 1.15 -3.69 -4.27
C LEU A 142 0.09 -4.79 -4.34
N ILE A 143 -1.19 -4.43 -4.13
CA ILE A 143 -2.33 -5.35 -4.26
C ILE A 143 -3.21 -4.84 -5.40
N ALA A 144 -2.95 -5.32 -6.61
CA ALA A 144 -3.59 -4.81 -7.81
C ALA A 144 -3.52 -5.82 -8.95
N ASP A 145 -4.59 -5.91 -9.73
CA ASP A 145 -4.65 -6.78 -10.91
C ASP A 145 -4.14 -6.05 -12.17
N ASN A 146 -4.53 -4.79 -12.38
CA ASN A 146 -4.25 -4.02 -13.60
C ASN A 146 -3.59 -2.65 -13.36
N TYR A 147 -2.58 -2.57 -12.48
CA TYR A 147 -1.91 -1.30 -12.18
C TYR A 147 -0.71 -1.00 -13.10
N VAL A 148 -0.75 0.16 -13.77
CA VAL A 148 0.37 0.67 -14.56
C VAL A 148 1.36 1.42 -13.65
N ARG A 149 2.49 0.78 -13.36
CA ARG A 149 3.51 1.32 -12.45
C ARG A 149 4.19 2.57 -13.05
N PRO A 150 4.52 3.58 -12.23
CA PRO A 150 5.25 4.75 -12.69
C PRO A 150 6.60 4.37 -13.28
N TYR A 151 6.96 4.95 -14.43
CA TYR A 151 8.25 4.70 -15.11
C TYR A 151 8.61 3.21 -15.29
N ASP A 152 7.63 2.36 -15.58
CA ASP A 152 7.81 0.89 -15.68
C ASP A 152 8.88 0.46 -16.71
N THR A 153 9.15 1.30 -17.71
CA THR A 153 10.20 1.08 -18.72
C THR A 153 11.62 1.32 -18.21
N ILE A 154 11.77 2.07 -17.11
CA ILE A 154 13.06 2.49 -16.55
C ILE A 154 13.34 1.75 -15.23
N ILE A 155 12.33 1.63 -14.37
CA ILE A 155 12.46 1.04 -13.05
C ILE A 155 12.09 -0.44 -13.09
N GLN A 156 13.05 -1.31 -12.72
CA GLN A 156 12.83 -2.74 -12.53
C GLN A 156 12.08 -3.00 -11.21
N TRP A 157 10.78 -2.74 -11.19
CA TRP A 157 9.94 -2.79 -9.98
C TRP A 157 9.94 -4.15 -9.27
N GLN A 158 10.12 -5.25 -10.01
CA GLN A 158 10.23 -6.60 -9.44
C GLN A 158 11.39 -6.78 -8.44
N LYS A 159 12.31 -5.82 -8.35
CA LYS A 159 13.43 -5.79 -7.38
C LYS A 159 13.17 -4.86 -6.19
N CYS A 160 12.07 -4.12 -6.19
CA CYS A 160 11.82 -3.01 -5.27
C CYS A 160 10.47 -3.09 -4.56
N LEU A 161 9.53 -3.88 -5.07
CA LEU A 161 8.21 -4.10 -4.48
C LEU A 161 7.84 -5.57 -4.49
N ILE A 162 6.85 -5.91 -3.68
CA ILE A 162 6.15 -7.20 -3.73
C ILE A 162 4.76 -6.93 -4.31
N GLN A 163 4.30 -7.76 -5.25
CA GLN A 163 2.99 -7.60 -5.87
C GLN A 163 2.14 -8.84 -5.66
N PHE A 164 0.86 -8.62 -5.34
CA PHE A 164 -0.17 -9.62 -5.24
C PHE A 164 -1.37 -9.25 -6.12
N PRO A 165 -1.97 -10.19 -6.86
CA PRO A 165 -3.31 -9.98 -7.37
C PRO A 165 -4.31 -9.90 -6.20
N THR A 166 -5.44 -9.26 -6.42
CA THR A 166 -6.47 -9.08 -5.37
C THR A 166 -6.97 -10.43 -4.83
N THR A 167 -7.02 -11.45 -5.68
CA THR A 167 -7.44 -12.83 -5.34
C THR A 167 -6.47 -13.55 -4.40
N GLU A 168 -5.18 -13.19 -4.38
CA GLU A 168 -4.15 -13.83 -3.55
C GLU A 168 -3.76 -13.01 -2.32
N MET A 169 -4.44 -11.91 -2.06
CA MET A 169 -4.18 -11.02 -0.92
C MET A 169 -4.14 -11.74 0.43
N HIS A 170 -4.93 -12.80 0.61
CA HIS A 170 -4.94 -13.63 1.82
C HIS A 170 -3.57 -14.27 2.14
N ARG A 171 -2.68 -14.41 1.15
CA ARG A 171 -1.33 -14.98 1.33
C ARG A 171 -0.32 -13.99 1.90
N ILE A 172 -0.61 -12.70 1.88
CA ILE A 172 0.34 -11.64 2.28
C ILE A 172 0.85 -11.89 3.70
N VAL A 173 -0.06 -12.18 4.64
CA VAL A 173 0.31 -12.41 6.04
C VAL A 173 1.13 -13.68 6.21
N ALA A 174 0.77 -14.76 5.51
CA ALA A 174 1.51 -16.03 5.57
C ALA A 174 2.93 -15.86 5.02
N ILE A 175 3.07 -15.25 3.83
CA ILE A 175 4.37 -15.00 3.20
C ILE A 175 5.25 -14.11 4.08
N TYR A 176 4.63 -13.09 4.69
CA TYR A 176 5.32 -12.28 5.69
C TYR A 176 5.90 -13.14 6.82
N GLN A 177 5.04 -13.88 7.52
CA GLN A 177 5.43 -14.60 8.73
C GLN A 177 6.43 -15.73 8.44
N GLU A 178 6.27 -16.42 7.31
CA GLU A 178 7.08 -17.60 6.99
C GLU A 178 8.41 -17.27 6.31
N PHE A 179 8.46 -16.21 5.49
CA PHE A 179 9.61 -15.97 4.61
C PHE A 179 10.31 -14.63 4.83
N LEU A 180 9.57 -13.57 5.17
CA LEU A 180 10.12 -12.21 5.16
C LEU A 180 10.54 -11.71 6.54
N LYS A 181 9.86 -12.16 7.60
CA LYS A 181 10.09 -11.67 8.96
C LYS A 181 11.53 -11.90 9.44
N ASP A 182 12.12 -13.04 9.10
CA ASP A 182 13.43 -13.47 9.60
C ASP A 182 14.54 -13.42 8.54
N ASN A 183 14.25 -12.94 7.32
CA ASN A 183 15.22 -12.87 6.21
C ASN A 183 15.82 -11.47 6.07
N ASP A 184 16.75 -11.14 6.98
CA ASP A 184 17.47 -9.87 7.02
C ASP A 184 18.14 -9.54 5.67
N ALA A 185 18.86 -10.50 5.09
CA ALA A 185 19.62 -10.30 3.86
C ALA A 185 18.72 -9.87 2.68
N LEU A 186 17.59 -10.56 2.48
CA LEU A 186 16.62 -10.23 1.43
C LEU A 186 16.04 -8.83 1.64
N LEU A 187 15.70 -8.50 2.90
CA LEU A 187 15.12 -7.22 3.25
C LEU A 187 16.12 -6.08 2.94
N ARG A 188 17.36 -6.18 3.42
CA ARG A 188 18.43 -5.18 3.16
C ARG A 188 18.68 -5.00 1.66
N LEU A 189 18.74 -6.09 0.88
CA LEU A 189 18.93 -6.02 -0.56
C LEU A 189 17.77 -5.30 -1.28
N THR A 190 16.54 -5.56 -0.84
CA THR A 190 15.34 -4.92 -1.41
C THR A 190 15.34 -3.42 -1.15
N ILE A 191 15.64 -3.01 0.08
CA ILE A 191 15.72 -1.58 0.45
C ILE A 191 16.85 -0.88 -0.27
N ARG A 192 18.04 -1.51 -0.34
CA ARG A 192 19.16 -0.95 -1.08
C ARG A 192 18.81 -0.73 -2.55
N SER A 193 18.11 -1.70 -3.15
CA SER A 193 17.60 -1.59 -4.53
C SER A 193 16.60 -0.45 -4.69
N LEU A 194 15.67 -0.31 -3.74
CA LEU A 194 14.68 0.78 -3.71
C LEU A 194 15.36 2.16 -3.59
N LYS A 195 16.28 2.32 -2.64
CA LYS A 195 17.02 3.57 -2.43
C LYS A 195 17.86 3.97 -3.65
N ALA A 196 18.59 3.02 -4.24
CA ALA A 196 19.44 3.28 -5.40
C ALA A 196 18.64 3.69 -6.64
N ARG A 197 17.49 3.04 -6.88
CA ARG A 197 16.70 3.25 -8.11
C ARG A 197 15.74 4.43 -8.02
N PHE A 198 15.12 4.65 -6.86
CA PHE A 198 14.08 5.66 -6.72
C PHE A 198 14.59 7.00 -6.18
N MET A 199 15.55 6.97 -5.25
CA MET A 199 16.07 8.20 -4.64
C MET A 199 17.35 8.72 -5.32
N GLY A 200 17.85 8.00 -6.33
CA GLY A 200 19.13 8.33 -6.97
C GLY A 200 20.33 8.22 -6.02
N VAL A 201 20.17 7.58 -4.86
CA VAL A 201 21.24 7.39 -3.88
C VAL A 201 22.11 6.21 -4.33
N PHE A 202 22.96 6.47 -5.32
CA PHE A 202 24.21 5.74 -5.45
C PHE A 202 25.17 6.36 -4.45
N LEU A 203 25.71 5.56 -3.52
CA LEU A 203 26.86 5.93 -2.67
C LEU A 203 26.55 6.90 -1.51
N ALA A 204 26.01 6.38 -0.40
CA ALA A 204 26.22 6.93 0.96
C ALA A 204 25.78 5.93 2.06
N LEU A 205 26.00 4.64 1.83
CA LEU A 205 25.79 3.60 2.86
C LEU A 205 26.98 2.63 2.82
N GLU A 206 28.17 3.20 2.97
CA GLU A 206 29.16 2.58 3.84
C GLU A 206 28.79 3.01 5.27
N ASP A 207 28.89 2.08 6.22
CA ASP A 207 28.80 2.29 7.67
C ASP A 207 27.43 2.42 8.34
N SER A 208 26.57 1.41 8.17
CA SER A 208 25.70 0.96 9.29
C SER A 208 25.25 -0.48 9.08
N LEU A 209 26.08 -1.42 9.54
CA LEU A 209 25.72 -2.82 9.74
C LEU A 209 24.71 -2.95 10.89
#